data_AF-A0A6J6YVC9-F1
#
_entry.id   AF-A0A6J6YVC9-F1
#
_cell.length_a   1.000
_cell.length_b   1.000
_cell.length_c   1.000
_cell.angle_alpha   90.00
_cell.angle_beta   90.00
_cell.angle_gamma   90.00
#
_symmetry.space_group_name_H-M   'P 1'
#
loop_
_entity.id
_entity.type
_entity.pdbx_description
1 polymer ?
#
loop_
_entity_poly.entity_id
_entity_poly.type
_entity_poly.pdbx_seq_one_letter_code
_entity_poly.pdbx_strand_id
1 'polypeptide(L)'
;MGVIWNWLGNANTPELEKISVAYKKKYNEDFIFAAHWNTMNMLFQAIKNAKSTDAKTVAFALEGLTYKSPVGEVKMRKTDHQLEAPLYLGIWAKQGSKGVKYDAENTGYGFRTEAIWDAYISSQPTSCQMKRPS
;
A
#
# COMPACT_ATOMS: atom_id res chain seq x y z
N MET A 1 18.28 10.28 -7.33
CA MET A 1 17.96 8.87 -7.04
C MET A 1 16.47 8.66 -7.21
N GLY A 2 16.05 7.55 -7.81
CA GLY A 2 14.63 7.22 -8.02
C GLY A 2 14.27 5.88 -7.39
N VAL A 3 13.00 5.75 -6.97
CA VAL A 3 12.44 4.52 -6.38
C VAL A 3 11.08 4.24 -7.01
N ILE A 4 10.76 2.96 -7.17
CA ILE A 4 9.39 2.51 -7.48
C ILE A 4 8.88 1.78 -6.25
N TRP A 5 7.78 2.25 -5.67
CA TRP A 5 7.26 1.72 -4.42
C TRP A 5 5.72 1.67 -4.42
N ASN A 6 5.12 0.85 -3.56
CA ASN A 6 3.67 0.73 -3.41
C ASN A 6 3.00 1.88 -2.61
N TRP A 7 3.77 2.93 -2.25
CA TRP A 7 3.32 4.17 -1.60
C TRP A 7 4.46 5.20 -1.61
N LEU A 8 4.15 6.50 -1.44
CA LEU A 8 5.14 7.56 -1.17
C LEU A 8 4.55 8.60 -0.21
N GLY A 9 5.39 9.18 0.66
CA GLY A 9 4.95 10.17 1.67
C GLY A 9 4.41 11.49 1.10
N ASN A 10 4.86 11.90 -0.10
CA ASN A 10 4.33 13.08 -0.81
C ASN A 10 3.43 12.70 -1.99
N ALA A 11 2.92 11.45 -2.05
CA ALA A 11 1.87 11.11 -3.00
C ALA A 11 0.60 11.95 -2.74
N ASN A 12 -0.18 12.21 -3.79
CA ASN A 12 -1.44 12.94 -3.68
C ASN A 12 -2.55 12.02 -3.13
N THR A 13 -2.38 11.54 -1.91
CA THR A 13 -3.28 10.63 -1.20
C THR A 13 -3.68 11.26 0.14
N PRO A 14 -4.75 12.08 0.18
CA PRO A 14 -5.10 12.87 1.36
C PRO A 14 -5.32 12.04 2.64
N GLU A 15 -5.78 10.80 2.52
CA GLU A 15 -5.94 9.89 3.65
C GLU A 15 -4.59 9.42 4.21
N LEU A 16 -3.65 9.02 3.35
CA LEU A 16 -2.29 8.67 3.78
C LEU A 16 -1.58 9.88 4.39
N GLU A 17 -1.71 11.07 3.79
CA GLU A 17 -1.10 12.29 4.32
C GLU A 17 -1.55 12.55 5.77
N LYS A 18 -2.86 12.45 6.04
CA LYS A 18 -3.41 12.58 7.40
C LYS A 18 -2.82 11.56 8.36
N ILE A 19 -2.71 10.29 7.93
CA ILE A 19 -2.13 9.21 8.74
C ILE A 19 -0.66 9.50 9.03
N SER A 20 0.14 9.84 8.02
CA SER A 20 1.57 10.10 8.15
C SER A 20 1.86 11.29 9.06
N VAL A 21 1.13 12.41 8.91
CA VAL A 21 1.28 13.58 9.78
C VAL A 21 0.89 13.28 11.22
N ALA A 22 -0.23 12.57 11.44
CA ALA A 22 -0.65 12.17 12.78
C ALA A 22 0.35 11.21 13.44
N TYR A 23 0.90 10.26 12.67
CA TYR A 23 1.92 9.33 13.13
C TYR A 23 3.20 10.06 13.56
N LYS A 24 3.73 10.94 12.69
CA LYS A 24 4.93 11.75 13.00
C LYS A 24 4.72 12.65 14.22
N LYS A 25 3.55 13.28 14.36
CA LYS A 25 3.22 14.07 15.56
C LYS A 25 3.23 13.23 16.84
N LYS A 26 2.75 12.00 16.79
CA LYS A 26 2.60 11.14 17.97
C LYS A 26 3.90 10.43 18.36
N TYR A 27 4.67 9.98 17.37
CA TYR A 27 5.81 9.09 17.58
C TYR A 27 7.15 9.74 17.23
N ASN A 28 7.14 10.94 16.65
CA ASN A 28 8.33 11.61 16.12
C ASN A 28 9.10 10.78 15.07
N GLU A 29 8.36 9.95 14.33
CA GLU A 29 8.89 9.01 13.33
C GLU A 29 8.09 9.12 12.03
N ASP A 30 8.69 8.78 10.91
CA ASP A 30 7.99 8.74 9.63
C ASP A 30 7.11 7.49 9.52
N PHE A 31 5.95 7.65 8.88
CA PHE A 31 5.07 6.51 8.62
C PHE A 31 5.59 5.68 7.45
N ILE A 32 6.04 4.45 7.73
CA ILE A 32 6.54 3.49 6.74
C ILE A 32 5.65 2.25 6.56
N PHE A 33 4.45 2.27 7.14
CA PHE A 33 3.62 1.07 7.34
C PHE A 33 2.46 0.92 6.34
N ALA A 34 2.48 1.60 5.18
CA ALA A 34 1.36 1.55 4.24
C ALA A 34 1.04 0.12 3.75
N ALA A 35 2.05 -0.70 3.45
CA ALA A 35 1.84 -2.10 3.09
C ALA A 35 1.22 -2.92 4.24
N HIS A 36 1.71 -2.71 5.46
CA HIS A 36 1.19 -3.37 6.67
C HIS A 36 -0.26 -2.96 6.96
N TRP A 37 -0.60 -1.69 6.73
CA TRP A 37 -1.99 -1.20 6.81
C TRP A 37 -2.89 -2.03 5.91
N ASN A 38 -2.51 -2.23 4.65
CA ASN A 38 -3.28 -3.00 3.69
C ASN A 38 -3.44 -4.46 4.16
N THR A 39 -2.34 -5.12 4.52
CA THR A 39 -2.36 -6.51 5.00
C THR A 39 -3.30 -6.71 6.19
N MET A 40 -3.16 -5.88 7.22
CA MET A 40 -3.92 -6.05 8.47
C MET A 40 -5.40 -5.72 8.28
N ASN A 41 -5.72 -4.66 7.53
CA ASN A 41 -7.12 -4.28 7.30
C ASN A 41 -7.83 -5.26 6.35
N MET A 42 -7.14 -5.77 5.34
CA MET A 42 -7.71 -6.80 4.46
C MET A 42 -7.93 -8.12 5.19
N LEU A 43 -6.99 -8.55 6.04
CA LEU A 43 -7.17 -9.72 6.89
C LEU A 43 -8.37 -9.55 7.83
N PHE A 44 -8.48 -8.39 8.49
CA PHE A 44 -9.61 -8.08 9.34
C PHE A 44 -10.95 -8.10 8.59
N GLN A 45 -10.99 -7.51 7.38
CA GLN A 45 -12.19 -7.53 6.54
C GLN A 45 -12.54 -8.95 6.09
N ALA A 46 -11.55 -9.78 5.74
CA ALA A 46 -11.76 -11.18 5.38
C ALA A 46 -12.31 -11.99 6.56
N ILE A 47 -11.78 -11.81 7.77
CA ILE A 47 -12.32 -12.43 9.00
C ILE A 47 -13.77 -12.01 9.24
N LYS A 48 -14.10 -10.72 9.08
CA LYS A 48 -15.48 -10.22 9.21
C LYS A 48 -16.42 -10.83 8.16
N ASN A 49 -15.98 -10.92 6.91
CA ASN A 49 -16.75 -11.50 5.83
C ASN A 49 -16.96 -13.01 6.04
N ALA A 50 -15.93 -13.72 6.48
CA ALA A 50 -15.96 -15.15 6.80
C ALA A 50 -16.77 -15.47 8.06
N LYS A 51 -16.95 -14.49 8.96
CA LYS A 51 -17.51 -14.68 10.31
C LYS A 51 -16.81 -15.83 11.07
N SER A 52 -15.51 -15.97 10.83
CA SER A 52 -14.70 -17.07 11.33
C SER A 52 -13.23 -16.66 11.40
N THR A 53 -12.49 -17.31 12.29
CA THR A 53 -11.03 -17.23 12.38
C THR A 53 -10.35 -18.48 11.83
N ASP A 54 -11.11 -19.44 11.30
CA ASP A 54 -10.57 -20.61 10.59
C ASP A 54 -9.77 -20.15 9.36
N ALA A 55 -8.52 -20.62 9.25
CA ALA A 55 -7.59 -20.16 8.22
C ALA A 55 -8.09 -20.44 6.80
N LYS A 56 -8.68 -21.61 6.55
CA LYS A 56 -9.18 -21.99 5.22
C LYS A 56 -10.35 -21.09 4.81
N THR A 57 -11.28 -20.85 5.71
CA THR A 57 -12.46 -20.00 5.48
C THR A 57 -12.05 -18.54 5.25
N VAL A 58 -11.11 -18.02 6.06
CA VAL A 58 -10.58 -16.65 5.91
C VAL A 58 -9.81 -16.51 4.60
N ALA A 59 -9.01 -17.50 4.21
CA ALA A 59 -8.27 -17.47 2.93
C ALA A 59 -9.22 -17.35 1.74
N PHE A 60 -10.31 -18.12 1.70
CA PHE A 60 -11.30 -17.99 0.63
C PHE A 60 -12.05 -16.65 0.64
N ALA A 61 -12.29 -16.06 1.81
CA ALA A 61 -12.90 -14.75 1.92
C ALA A 61 -11.95 -13.59 1.53
N LEU A 62 -10.63 -13.81 1.68
CA LEU A 62 -9.59 -12.86 1.29
C LEU A 62 -9.33 -12.89 -0.22
N GLU A 63 -9.51 -14.03 -0.87
CA GLU A 63 -9.30 -14.15 -2.31
C GLU A 63 -10.25 -13.29 -3.14
N GLY A 64 -9.69 -12.46 -4.01
CA GLY A 64 -10.45 -11.52 -4.83
C GLY A 64 -11.03 -10.35 -4.03
N LEU A 65 -10.75 -10.26 -2.73
CA LEU A 65 -11.20 -9.15 -1.89
C LEU A 65 -10.56 -7.85 -2.36
N THR A 66 -11.41 -6.85 -2.58
CA THR A 66 -11.02 -5.47 -2.83
C THR A 66 -11.13 -4.65 -1.54
N TYR A 67 -10.17 -3.75 -1.31
CA TYR A 67 -10.13 -2.87 -0.16
C TYR A 67 -9.74 -1.45 -0.58
N LYS A 68 -10.50 -0.45 -0.11
CA LYS A 68 -10.17 0.97 -0.27
C LYS A 68 -9.13 1.35 0.77
N SER A 69 -7.86 1.38 0.37
CA SER A 69 -6.77 1.75 1.27
C SER A 69 -6.44 3.24 1.22
N PRO A 70 -5.68 3.76 2.21
CA PRO A 70 -5.20 5.14 2.18
C PRO A 70 -4.30 5.47 0.97
N VAL A 71 -3.81 4.45 0.25
CA VAL A 71 -2.94 4.60 -0.94
C VAL A 71 -3.65 4.29 -2.25
N GLY A 72 -4.97 4.10 -2.22
CA GLY A 72 -5.80 3.72 -3.36
C GLY A 72 -6.48 2.37 -3.17
N GLU A 73 -7.24 1.94 -4.16
CA GLU A 73 -7.87 0.62 -4.14
C GLU A 73 -6.81 -0.49 -4.32
N VAL A 74 -6.89 -1.53 -3.49
CA VAL A 74 -6.04 -2.71 -3.58
C VAL A 74 -6.89 -3.98 -3.64
N LYS A 75 -6.36 -5.03 -4.27
CA LYS A 75 -7.07 -6.30 -4.45
C LYS A 75 -6.14 -7.48 -4.21
N MET A 76 -6.64 -8.50 -3.51
CA MET A 76 -5.92 -9.77 -3.39
C MET A 76 -6.20 -10.65 -4.61
N ARG A 77 -5.21 -10.85 -5.49
CA ARG A 77 -5.41 -11.67 -6.68
C ARG A 77 -5.60 -13.14 -6.32
N LYS A 78 -6.66 -13.74 -6.85
CA LYS A 78 -7.05 -15.12 -6.53
C LYS A 78 -6.06 -16.18 -7.02
N THR A 79 -5.40 -15.95 -8.14
CA THR A 79 -4.57 -16.96 -8.83
C THR A 79 -3.27 -17.27 -8.12
N ASP A 80 -2.69 -16.30 -7.42
CA ASP A 80 -1.36 -16.41 -6.81
C ASP A 80 -1.21 -15.65 -5.48
N HIS A 81 -2.29 -15.06 -4.96
CA HIS A 81 -2.31 -14.26 -3.74
C HIS A 81 -1.34 -13.06 -3.77
N GLN A 82 -1.03 -12.53 -4.96
CA GLN A 82 -0.36 -11.24 -5.09
C GLN A 82 -1.33 -10.10 -4.73
N LEU A 83 -0.90 -9.18 -3.88
CA LEU A 83 -1.63 -7.92 -3.68
C LEU A 83 -1.42 -7.02 -4.90
N GLU A 84 -2.49 -6.69 -5.59
CA GLU A 84 -2.52 -5.71 -6.68
C GLU A 84 -2.75 -4.34 -6.06
N ALA A 85 -1.80 -3.44 -6.23
CA ALA A 85 -1.81 -2.09 -5.68
C ALA A 85 -1.17 -1.08 -6.65
N PRO A 86 -1.49 0.21 -6.53
CA PRO A 86 -0.81 1.24 -7.31
C PRO A 86 0.69 1.26 -7.01
N LEU A 87 1.50 1.55 -8.04
CA LEU A 87 2.93 1.80 -7.90
C LEU A 87 3.23 3.27 -8.17
N TYR A 88 4.21 3.80 -7.44
CA TYR A 88 4.58 5.20 -7.44
C TYR A 88 6.06 5.32 -7.80
N LEU A 89 6.39 6.14 -8.80
CA LEU A 89 7.76 6.57 -9.08
C LEU A 89 8.08 7.79 -8.23
N GLY A 90 9.00 7.61 -7.29
CA GLY A 90 9.51 8.67 -6.41
C GLY A 90 10.88 9.13 -6.86
N ILE A 91 11.09 10.44 -6.96
CA ILE A 91 12.41 11.04 -7.16
C ILE A 91 12.82 11.80 -5.90
N TRP A 92 14.02 11.50 -5.41
CA TRP A 92 14.60 12.18 -4.27
C TRP A 92 14.88 13.65 -4.59
N ALA A 93 14.26 14.56 -3.85
CA ALA A 93 14.34 16.00 -4.07
C ALA A 93 14.26 16.78 -2.75
N LYS A 94 14.80 18.00 -2.76
CA LYS A 94 14.88 18.87 -1.57
C LYS A 94 13.49 19.28 -1.11
N GLN A 95 13.26 19.30 0.20
CA GLN A 95 12.01 19.82 0.79
C GLN A 95 11.77 21.28 0.36
N GLY A 96 10.51 21.62 0.11
CA GLY A 96 10.10 22.93 -0.39
C GLY A 96 10.22 23.10 -1.91
N SER A 97 10.86 22.16 -2.60
CA SER A 97 10.72 22.08 -4.06
C SER A 97 9.30 21.63 -4.44
N LYS A 98 8.87 21.96 -5.66
CA LYS A 98 7.54 21.60 -6.16
C LYS A 98 7.31 20.10 -6.01
N GLY A 99 6.28 19.71 -5.24
CA GLY A 99 5.91 18.31 -5.00
C GLY A 99 6.63 17.62 -3.83
N VAL A 100 7.43 18.36 -3.02
CA VAL A 100 8.06 17.83 -1.80
C VAL A 100 7.66 18.68 -0.60
N LYS A 101 6.50 18.37 -0.02
CA LYS A 101 5.95 19.08 1.15
C LYS A 101 6.61 18.60 2.45
N TYR A 102 6.82 17.29 2.55
CA TYR A 102 7.42 16.63 3.70
C TYR A 102 8.77 16.05 3.31
N ASP A 103 9.75 16.21 4.20
CA ASP A 103 11.00 15.49 4.12
C ASP A 103 10.83 14.07 4.70
N ALA A 104 11.83 13.23 4.42
CA ALA A 104 11.99 11.90 4.95
C ALA A 104 13.21 11.88 5.88
N GLU A 105 13.05 11.22 7.03
CA GLU A 105 14.06 10.92 8.02
C GLU A 105 14.79 12.16 8.55
N ASN A 106 14.12 13.31 8.57
CA ASN A 106 14.67 14.61 8.98
C ASN A 106 15.90 15.05 8.16
N THR A 107 16.03 14.56 6.93
CA THR A 107 17.17 14.85 6.05
C THR A 107 17.07 16.19 5.34
N GLY A 108 15.89 16.83 5.35
CA GLY A 108 15.58 17.99 4.50
C GLY A 108 15.32 17.63 3.02
N TYR A 109 15.20 16.34 2.70
CA TYR A 109 14.84 15.81 1.39
C TYR A 109 13.71 14.80 1.51
N GLY A 110 12.91 14.66 0.46
CA GLY A 110 11.84 13.67 0.41
C GLY A 110 11.63 13.17 -1.02
N PHE A 111 10.78 12.15 -1.16
CA PHE A 111 10.42 11.63 -2.47
C PHE A 111 9.27 12.45 -3.07
N ARG A 112 9.53 13.12 -4.20
CA ARG A 112 8.51 13.69 -5.07
C ARG A 112 7.90 12.61 -5.94
N THR A 113 6.58 12.55 -6.03
CA THR A 113 5.90 11.64 -6.95
C THR A 113 5.97 12.17 -8.38
N GLU A 114 6.61 11.41 -9.28
CA GLU A 114 6.69 11.73 -10.71
C GLU A 114 5.61 11.02 -11.53
N ALA A 115 5.32 9.77 -11.19
CA ALA A 115 4.35 8.95 -11.89
C ALA A 115 3.63 8.02 -10.91
N ILE A 116 2.39 7.67 -11.28
CA ILE A 116 1.56 6.70 -10.57
C ILE A 116 1.02 5.75 -11.64
N TRP A 117 1.16 4.46 -11.38
CA TRP A 117 0.56 3.41 -12.20
C TRP A 117 -0.51 2.71 -11.38
N ASP A 118 -1.73 2.65 -11.92
CA ASP A 118 -2.81 1.89 -11.31
C ASP A 118 -2.46 0.40 -11.21
N ALA A 119 -3.11 -0.29 -10.27
CA ALA A 119 -2.89 -1.70 -10.01
C ALA A 119 -2.98 -2.58 -11.27
N TYR A 120 -3.87 -2.24 -12.21
CA TYR A 120 -4.00 -2.96 -13.48
C TYR A 120 -2.75 -2.84 -14.37
N ILE A 121 -2.13 -1.66 -14.42
CA ILE A 121 -0.92 -1.43 -15.24
C ILE A 121 0.31 -2.04 -14.56
N SER A 122 0.40 -1.96 -13.23
CA SER A 122 1.53 -2.52 -12.47
C SER A 122 1.48 -4.05 -12.34
N SER A 123 0.31 -4.66 -12.59
CA SER A 123 0.12 -6.10 -12.47
C SER A 123 0.92 -6.87 -13.52
N GLN A 124 1.70 -7.84 -13.03
CA GLN A 124 2.45 -8.76 -13.89
C GLN A 124 1.70 -10.09 -14.03
N PRO A 125 1.86 -10.78 -15.19
CA PRO A 125 1.39 -12.15 -15.34
C PRO A 125 2.09 -13.06 -14.33
N THR A 126 1.47 -14.20 -14.02
CA THR A 126 1.99 -15.16 -13.03
C THR A 126 2.17 -16.53 -13.66
N SER A 127 3.28 -17.19 -13.32
CA SER A 127 3.52 -18.61 -13.61
C SER A 127 3.17 -19.51 -12.42
N CYS A 128 2.64 -18.93 -11.33
CA CYS A 128 2.30 -19.66 -10.11
C CYS A 128 1.17 -20.67 -10.36
N GLN A 129 1.42 -21.93 -10.00
CA GLN A 129 0.42 -22.99 -9.99
C GLN A 129 0.07 -23.31 -8.53
N MET A 130 -0.79 -22.48 -7.94
CA MET A 130 -1.11 -22.59 -6.52
C MET A 130 -1.97 -23.82 -6.21
N LYS A 131 -1.49 -24.68 -5.31
CA LYS A 131 -2.28 -25.81 -4.79
C LYS A 131 -3.42 -25.31 -3.92
N ARG A 132 -4.65 -25.66 -4.29
CA ARG A 132 -5.86 -25.24 -3.58
C ARG A 132 -6.12 -26.16 -2.38
N PRO A 133 -6.58 -25.62 -1.23
CA PRO A 133 -7.06 -26.44 -0.13
C PRO A 133 -8.32 -27.22 -0.56
N SER A 134 -8.27 -28.55 -0.46
CA SER A 134 -9.43 -29.45 -0.59
C SER A 134 -10.35 -29.30 0.60
#